data_AF-A0A814VJB8-F1
#
_entry.id   AF-A0A814VJB8-F1
#
_cell.length_a   1.000
_cell.length_b   1.000
_cell.length_c   1.000
_cell.angle_alpha   90.00
_cell.angle_beta   90.00
_cell.angle_gamma   90.00
#
_symmetry.space_group_name_H-M   'P 1'
#
loop_
_entity.id
_entity.type
_entity.pdbx_description
1 polymer ?
#
loop_
_entity_poly.entity_id
_entity_poly.type
_entity_poly.pdbx_seq_one_letter_code
_entity_poly.pdbx_strand_id
1 'polypeptide(L)'
;MSKKRVLIIGAGCAGMSYANQLAQHTKKFDVTLIDSIDRCVEQAFSIPVDKEKYDFEHHGVHVRLSTELTEVIKQDKQDVQVKLKSRKAHYIPVETATSKTKYAIFTIYKRQSSIFSGTDEHTLETVEEFEELVLCVLPDQAKILLGKTARWIDKFVLC
;
A
#
# COMPACT_ATOMS: atom_id res chain seq x y z
N MET A 1 -4.14 -22.37 -18.01
CA MET A 1 -3.85 -22.27 -16.57
C MET A 1 -4.30 -20.89 -16.12
N SER A 2 -5.00 -20.78 -14.99
CA SER A 2 -5.34 -19.49 -14.37
C SER A 2 -4.05 -18.85 -13.82
N LYS A 3 -4.02 -17.52 -13.81
CA LYS A 3 -2.94 -16.77 -13.15
C LYS A 3 -3.14 -16.86 -11.64
N LYS A 4 -2.05 -16.98 -10.89
CA LYS A 4 -2.08 -16.92 -9.44
C LYS A 4 -2.29 -15.47 -8.99
N ARG A 5 -3.32 -15.21 -8.20
CA ARG A 5 -3.61 -13.86 -7.67
C ARG A 5 -2.76 -13.59 -6.44
N VAL A 6 -1.86 -12.60 -6.52
CA VAL A 6 -0.92 -12.24 -5.48
C VAL A 6 -1.22 -10.83 -4.98
N LEU A 7 -1.42 -10.70 -3.66
CA LEU A 7 -1.56 -9.41 -2.98
C LEU A 7 -0.26 -9.06 -2.26
N ILE A 8 0.29 -7.88 -2.57
CA ILE A 8 1.48 -7.31 -1.92
C ILE A 8 1.04 -6.09 -1.12
N ILE A 9 1.41 -6.05 0.17
CA ILE A 9 1.12 -4.93 1.07
C ILE A 9 2.39 -4.11 1.30
N GLY A 10 2.37 -2.83 0.91
CA GLY A 10 3.46 -1.88 1.10
C GLY A 10 4.21 -1.57 -0.20
N ALA A 11 4.02 -0.38 -0.75
CA ALA A 11 4.67 0.16 -1.94
C ALA A 11 5.98 0.92 -1.60
N GLY A 12 6.74 0.38 -0.65
CA GLY A 12 8.15 0.74 -0.44
C GLY A 12 9.07 -0.02 -1.40
N CYS A 13 10.39 0.14 -1.25
CA CYS A 13 11.37 -0.47 -2.16
C CYS A 13 11.20 -2.00 -2.27
N ALA A 14 10.96 -2.68 -1.16
CA ALA A 14 10.79 -4.13 -1.13
C ALA A 14 9.56 -4.59 -1.93
N GLY A 15 8.40 -3.97 -1.69
CA GLY A 15 7.16 -4.34 -2.39
C GLY A 15 7.19 -3.97 -3.87
N MET A 16 7.74 -2.81 -4.22
CA MET A 16 7.93 -2.40 -5.62
C MET A 16 8.89 -3.35 -6.36
N SER A 17 10.03 -3.69 -5.75
CA SER A 17 11.01 -4.62 -6.34
C SER A 17 10.41 -6.01 -6.54
N TYR A 18 9.66 -6.51 -5.56
CA TYR A 18 9.02 -7.81 -5.63
C TYR A 18 7.89 -7.84 -6.67
N ALA A 19 7.04 -6.79 -6.70
CA ALA A 19 6.00 -6.64 -7.71
C ALA A 19 6.58 -6.59 -9.13
N ASN A 20 7.67 -5.84 -9.32
CA ASN A 20 8.37 -5.75 -10.60
C ASN A 20 8.95 -7.10 -11.05
N GLN A 21 9.42 -7.94 -10.12
CA GLN A 21 9.88 -9.28 -10.46
C GLN A 21 8.73 -10.18 -10.92
N LEU A 22 7.59 -10.14 -10.22
CA LEU A 22 6.40 -10.92 -10.62
C LEU A 22 5.79 -10.45 -11.94
N ALA A 23 5.87 -9.14 -12.22
CA ALA A 23 5.45 -8.52 -13.47
C ALA A 23 6.18 -9.09 -14.70
N GLN A 24 7.43 -9.57 -14.58
CA GLN A 24 8.12 -10.25 -15.67
C GLN A 24 7.49 -11.61 -16.05
N HIS A 25 6.55 -12.08 -15.22
CA HIS A 25 5.85 -13.35 -15.37
C HIS A 25 4.33 -13.15 -15.39
N THR A 26 3.83 -12.15 -16.12
CA THR A 26 2.38 -11.85 -16.26
C THR A 26 1.49 -13.00 -16.73
N LYS A 27 2.07 -14.06 -17.33
CA LYS A 27 1.34 -15.30 -17.68
C LYS A 27 1.05 -16.21 -16.49
N LYS A 28 1.80 -16.04 -15.39
CA LYS A 28 1.71 -16.86 -14.17
C LYS A 28 1.07 -16.10 -13.02
N PHE A 29 1.30 -14.79 -12.93
CA PHE A 29 0.85 -13.99 -11.79
C PHE A 29 -0.08 -12.87 -12.23
N ASP A 30 -1.07 -12.62 -11.39
CA ASP A 30 -1.91 -11.45 -11.38
C ASP A 30 -1.63 -10.70 -10.07
N VAL A 31 -0.92 -9.57 -10.17
CA VAL A 31 -0.28 -8.93 -9.02
C VAL A 31 -1.05 -7.68 -8.66
N THR A 32 -1.50 -7.60 -7.42
CA THR A 32 -2.07 -6.40 -6.82
C THR A 32 -1.13 -5.89 -5.74
N LEU A 33 -0.65 -4.65 -5.88
CA LEU A 33 0.19 -3.97 -4.90
C LEU A 33 -0.62 -2.86 -4.26
N ILE A 34 -0.73 -2.84 -2.92
CA ILE A 34 -1.45 -1.79 -2.23
C ILE A 34 -0.55 -1.04 -1.24
N ASP A 35 -0.86 0.24 -1.02
CA ASP A 35 -0.28 1.01 0.08
C ASP A 35 -1.34 1.92 0.69
N SER A 36 -1.26 2.07 2.01
CA SER A 36 -2.14 2.95 2.77
C SER A 36 -1.87 4.44 2.48
N ILE A 37 -0.68 4.77 1.98
CA ILE A 37 -0.25 6.12 1.60
C ILE A 37 -0.62 6.38 0.14
N ASP A 38 -0.80 7.66 -0.21
CA ASP A 38 -1.12 8.15 -1.55
C ASP A 38 0.08 8.23 -2.51
N ARG A 39 1.25 7.70 -2.11
CA ARG A 39 2.49 7.72 -2.89
C ARG A 39 3.38 6.51 -2.56
N CYS A 40 4.18 6.09 -3.53
CA CYS A 40 5.23 5.09 -3.33
C CYS A 40 6.46 5.74 -2.68
N VAL A 41 7.13 5.00 -1.78
CA VAL A 41 8.21 5.56 -0.92
C VAL A 41 9.59 5.57 -1.62
N GLU A 42 9.70 4.96 -2.80
CA GLU A 42 10.95 4.91 -3.59
C GLU A 42 11.41 6.29 -4.14
N GLN A 43 10.58 7.32 -4.04
CA GLN A 43 10.97 8.69 -4.37
C GLN A 43 11.18 9.53 -3.11
N ALA A 44 12.32 9.30 -2.45
CA ALA A 44 12.95 10.36 -1.70
C ALA A 44 13.49 11.40 -2.71
N PHE A 45 12.88 12.59 -2.73
CA PHE A 45 13.37 13.86 -3.30
C PHE A 45 12.98 14.25 -4.76
N SER A 46 12.27 15.38 -4.82
CA SER A 46 12.40 16.50 -5.79
C SER A 46 11.79 16.45 -7.20
N ILE A 47 10.98 15.46 -7.57
CA ILE A 47 10.32 15.46 -8.89
C ILE A 47 8.80 15.40 -8.70
N PRO A 48 8.01 16.30 -9.34
CA PRO A 48 6.56 16.15 -9.39
C PRO A 48 6.23 14.77 -9.96
N VAL A 49 5.42 14.00 -9.24
CA VAL A 49 4.89 12.71 -9.71
C VAL A 49 3.93 13.03 -10.85
N ASP A 50 4.43 12.90 -12.08
CA ASP A 50 3.65 13.05 -13.28
C ASP A 50 2.65 11.89 -13.37
N LYS A 51 1.39 12.14 -13.03
CA LYS A 51 0.36 11.10 -12.85
C LYS A 51 0.17 10.25 -14.11
N GLU A 52 0.40 10.81 -15.30
CA GLU A 52 0.29 10.09 -16.58
C GLU A 52 1.54 9.22 -16.88
N LYS A 53 2.70 9.59 -16.34
CA LYS A 53 3.95 8.83 -16.49
C LYS A 53 4.14 7.77 -15.40
N TYR A 54 3.45 7.96 -14.28
CA TYR A 54 3.30 7.03 -13.17
C TYR A 54 1.91 6.41 -13.14
N ASP A 55 1.27 6.23 -14.31
CA ASP A 55 0.21 5.23 -14.44
C ASP A 55 0.86 3.87 -14.19
N PHE A 56 0.82 3.43 -12.93
CA PHE A 56 1.45 2.22 -12.44
C PHE A 56 0.82 0.92 -13.01
N GLU A 57 0.04 1.00 -14.09
CA GLU A 57 -0.35 -0.15 -14.92
C GLU A 57 0.81 -0.68 -15.77
N HIS A 58 1.94 0.05 -15.83
CA HIS A 58 2.93 -0.09 -16.90
C HIS A 58 3.64 -1.45 -17.05
N HIS A 59 3.47 -2.42 -16.15
CA HIS A 59 4.08 -3.76 -16.30
C HIS A 59 3.16 -4.92 -15.88
N GLY A 60 1.83 -4.72 -15.83
CA GLY A 60 0.89 -5.78 -15.43
C GLY A 60 0.82 -6.00 -13.91
N VAL A 61 1.02 -4.92 -13.15
CA VAL A 61 0.76 -4.84 -11.71
C VAL A 61 -0.40 -3.87 -11.49
N HIS A 62 -1.38 -4.27 -10.68
CA HIS A 62 -2.48 -3.42 -10.24
C HIS A 62 -2.07 -2.68 -8.97
N VAL A 63 -1.71 -1.40 -9.09
CA VAL A 63 -1.29 -0.59 -7.94
C VAL A 63 -2.47 0.20 -7.37
N ARG A 64 -2.75 0.03 -6.07
CA ARG A 64 -3.82 0.71 -5.34
C ARG A 64 -3.24 1.48 -4.15
N LEU A 65 -2.99 2.76 -4.37
CA LEU A 65 -2.59 3.69 -3.31
C LEU A 65 -3.79 4.13 -2.49
N SER A 66 -3.54 4.78 -1.35
CA SER A 66 -4.60 5.15 -0.39
C SER A 66 -5.53 3.98 -0.07
N THR A 67 -5.02 2.75 -0.05
CA THR A 67 -5.79 1.53 0.20
C THR A 67 -5.11 0.77 1.33
N GLU A 68 -5.81 0.60 2.42
CA GLU A 68 -5.30 -0.01 3.63
C GLU A 68 -5.86 -1.42 3.79
N LEU A 69 -4.98 -2.39 4.05
CA LEU A 69 -5.37 -3.67 4.59
C LEU A 69 -5.76 -3.44 6.06
N THR A 70 -7.02 -3.68 6.41
CA THR A 70 -7.49 -3.52 7.79
C THR A 70 -7.41 -4.82 8.58
N GLU A 71 -7.69 -5.94 7.92
CA GLU A 71 -7.73 -7.26 8.56
C GLU A 71 -7.45 -8.38 7.56
N VAL A 72 -6.64 -9.37 7.97
CA VAL A 72 -6.56 -10.67 7.31
C VAL A 72 -7.58 -11.61 7.95
N ILE A 73 -8.71 -11.82 7.27
CA ILE A 73 -9.83 -12.66 7.76
C ILE A 73 -9.42 -14.13 7.80
N LYS A 74 -8.72 -14.57 6.76
CA LYS A 74 -8.34 -15.96 6.56
C LYS A 74 -7.02 -16.04 5.79
N GLN A 75 -6.13 -16.95 6.20
CA GLN A 75 -4.89 -17.20 5.51
C GLN A 75 -4.53 -18.70 5.52
N ASP A 76 -4.87 -19.37 4.42
CA ASP A 76 -4.45 -20.73 4.11
C ASP A 76 -3.36 -20.72 3.02
N LYS A 77 -2.91 -21.90 2.59
CA LYS A 77 -1.80 -22.04 1.61
C LYS A 77 -2.08 -21.45 0.23
N GLN A 78 -3.35 -21.39 -0.18
CA GLN A 78 -3.80 -20.94 -1.50
C GLN A 78 -5.10 -20.11 -1.42
N ASP A 79 -5.52 -19.74 -0.21
CA ASP A 79 -6.77 -19.02 0.01
C ASP A 79 -6.53 -17.97 1.10
N VAL A 80 -6.53 -16.72 0.68
CA VAL A 80 -6.34 -15.55 1.54
C VAL A 80 -7.54 -14.65 1.34
N GLN A 81 -8.23 -14.33 2.43
CA GLN A 81 -9.31 -13.36 2.43
C GLN A 81 -8.92 -12.15 3.29
N VAL A 82 -9.04 -10.98 2.70
CA VAL A 82 -8.63 -9.72 3.31
C VAL A 82 -9.75 -8.70 3.30
N LYS A 83 -9.77 -7.82 4.31
CA LYS A 83 -10.56 -6.59 4.28
C LYS A 83 -9.70 -5.43 3.85
N LEU A 84 -10.10 -4.80 2.76
CA LEU A 84 -9.46 -3.59 2.26
C LEU A 84 -10.36 -2.40 2.50
N LYS A 85 -9.74 -1.28 2.87
CA LYS A 85 -10.41 -0.01 3.07
C LYS A 85 -9.75 1.05 2.21
N SER A 86 -10.53 1.69 1.35
CA SER A 86 -10.04 2.88 0.65
C SER A 86 -9.99 4.07 1.61
N ARG A 87 -8.88 4.80 1.63
CA ARG A 87 -8.70 6.05 2.38
C ARG A 87 -8.99 7.21 1.44
N LYS A 88 -9.79 8.19 1.90
CA LYS A 88 -9.85 9.51 1.25
C LYS A 88 -8.48 10.17 1.45
N ALA A 89 -7.76 10.46 0.36
CA ALA A 89 -6.54 11.26 0.42
C ALA A 89 -6.92 12.68 0.88
N HIS A 90 -6.72 13.00 2.16
CA HIS A 90 -6.92 14.36 2.65
C HIS A 90 -5.62 15.15 2.47
N TYR A 91 -5.45 15.73 1.28
CA TYR A 91 -4.40 16.70 1.01
C TYR A 91 -4.95 18.10 1.27
N ILE A 92 -4.40 18.81 2.27
CA ILE A 92 -4.69 20.23 2.46
C ILE A 92 -3.78 21.00 1.50
N PRO A 93 -4.31 21.69 0.48
CA PRO A 93 -3.50 22.63 -0.29
C PRO A 93 -3.09 23.78 0.65
N VAL A 94 -1.80 23.84 1.01
CA VAL A 94 -1.25 25.02 1.68
C VAL A 94 -0.95 26.05 0.59
N GLU A 95 -1.88 26.98 0.35
CA GLU A 95 -1.57 28.19 -0.41
C GLU A 95 -0.65 29.05 0.45
N THR A 96 0.59 29.31 0.01
CA THR A 96 1.28 30.52 0.47
C THR A 96 2.25 31.07 -0.56
N ALA A 97 2.20 32.40 -0.63
CA ALA A 97 2.79 33.33 -1.58
C ALA A 97 4.24 33.06 -2.01
N THR A 98 4.46 33.30 -3.30
CA THR A 98 5.72 33.60 -3.98
C THR A 98 6.75 34.31 -3.11
N SER A 99 7.91 33.69 -2.89
CA SER A 99 9.15 34.44 -2.79
C SER A 99 10.36 33.63 -3.24
N LYS A 100 11.17 34.29 -4.08
CA LYS A 100 12.26 33.75 -4.88
C LYS A 100 13.47 33.42 -4.01
N THR A 101 13.63 32.19 -3.54
CA THR A 101 14.95 31.70 -3.08
C THR A 101 15.11 30.21 -3.37
N LYS A 102 16.18 29.88 -4.10
CA LYS A 102 16.40 28.64 -4.86
C LYS A 102 16.81 27.42 -4.00
N TYR A 103 16.89 27.56 -2.67
CA TYR A 103 17.39 26.51 -1.76
C TYR A 103 16.67 26.47 -0.40
N ALA A 104 15.37 26.76 -0.37
CA ALA A 104 14.57 26.67 0.86
C ALA A 104 13.17 26.15 0.55
N ILE A 105 13.05 24.86 0.22
CA ILE A 105 11.76 24.16 0.26
C ILE A 105 11.91 23.00 1.25
N PHE A 106 12.29 23.38 2.46
CA PHE A 106 11.86 22.69 3.68
C PHE A 106 10.37 22.99 3.85
N THR A 107 9.54 22.62 2.85
CA THR A 107 8.08 22.67 3.01
C THR A 107 7.75 21.46 3.85
N ILE A 108 7.65 21.74 5.14
CA ILE A 108 7.09 20.90 6.17
C ILE A 108 5.69 20.53 5.69
N TYR A 109 5.57 19.42 4.96
CA TYR A 109 4.32 18.68 4.84
C TYR A 109 3.98 18.27 6.26
N LYS A 110 3.19 19.10 6.95
CA LYS A 110 2.76 18.83 8.30
C LYS A 110 1.90 17.58 8.23
N ARG A 111 2.45 16.44 8.64
CA ARG A 111 1.69 15.23 8.95
C ARG A 111 0.68 15.64 10.02
N GLN A 112 -0.55 15.96 9.61
CA GLN A 112 -1.64 15.90 10.56
C GLN A 112 -1.81 14.42 10.81
N SER A 113 -1.26 13.95 11.93
CA SER A 113 -1.86 12.82 12.63
C SER A 113 -3.33 13.18 12.74
N SER A 114 -4.17 12.57 11.90
CA SER A 114 -5.60 12.65 12.14
C SER A 114 -5.82 12.04 13.51
N ILE A 115 -6.02 12.93 14.47
CA ILE A 115 -6.86 12.66 15.61
C ILE A 115 -8.09 12.01 15.02
N PHE A 116 -8.36 10.80 15.50
CA PHE A 116 -9.60 10.08 15.35
C PHE A 116 -10.75 11.00 15.80
N SER A 117 -11.23 11.85 14.90
CA SER A 117 -12.46 12.60 15.09
C SER A 117 -13.55 11.76 14.48
N GLY A 118 -14.25 11.04 15.35
CA GLY A 118 -15.44 10.31 14.99
C GLY A 118 -16.46 11.23 14.35
N THR A 119 -16.87 10.87 13.14
CA THR A 119 -18.25 10.87 12.68
C THR A 119 -18.29 9.95 11.46
N ASP A 120 -19.08 8.89 11.59
CA ASP A 120 -19.18 7.77 10.67
C ASP A 120 -19.67 8.22 9.28
N GLU A 121 -18.78 8.11 8.29
CA GLU A 121 -19.17 8.01 6.89
C GLU A 121 -18.52 6.72 6.37
N HIS A 122 -19.35 5.70 6.15
CA HIS A 122 -18.95 4.34 5.77
C HIS A 122 -17.96 4.35 4.60
N THR A 123 -16.67 4.36 4.90
CA THR A 123 -15.66 4.00 3.91
C THR A 123 -15.86 2.51 3.67
N LEU A 124 -16.32 2.17 2.47
CA LEU A 124 -16.72 0.81 2.09
C LEU A 124 -15.51 -0.11 2.29
N GLU A 125 -15.58 -0.96 3.32
CA GLU A 125 -14.64 -2.06 3.48
C GLU A 125 -15.06 -3.16 2.51
N THR A 126 -14.16 -3.52 1.60
CA THR A 126 -14.39 -4.59 0.64
C THR A 126 -13.65 -5.83 1.09
N VAL A 127 -14.33 -6.97 1.03
CA VAL A 127 -13.68 -8.26 1.21
C VAL A 127 -13.18 -8.72 -0.15
N GLU A 128 -11.89 -8.98 -0.24
CA GLU A 128 -11.24 -9.45 -1.46
C GLU A 128 -10.46 -10.73 -1.20
N GLU A 129 -10.36 -11.56 -2.23
CA GLU A 129 -9.77 -12.89 -2.15
C GLU A 129 -8.54 -13.00 -3.05
N PHE A 130 -7.47 -13.60 -2.52
CA PHE A 130 -6.19 -13.81 -3.17
C PHE A 130 -5.68 -15.21 -2.86
N GLU A 131 -4.72 -15.69 -3.64
CA GLU A 131 -4.08 -17.00 -3.40
C GLU A 131 -2.77 -16.86 -2.62
N GLU A 132 -2.20 -15.67 -2.58
CA GLU A 132 -0.95 -15.39 -1.88
C GLU A 132 -0.94 -13.96 -1.33
N LEU A 133 -0.49 -13.83 -0.08
CA LEU A 133 -0.31 -12.57 0.63
C LEU A 133 1.18 -12.36 0.92
N VAL A 134 1.70 -11.22 0.51
CA VAL A 134 3.09 -10.81 0.76
C VAL A 134 3.07 -9.51 1.54
N LEU A 135 3.63 -9.55 2.75
CA LEU A 135 3.71 -8.39 3.63
C LEU A 135 5.08 -7.72 3.47
N CYS A 136 5.12 -6.61 2.73
CA CYS A 136 6.28 -5.73 2.59
C CYS A 136 6.14 -4.49 3.51
N VAL A 137 5.72 -4.73 4.74
CA VAL A 137 5.53 -3.71 5.79
C VAL A 137 6.46 -3.97 6.97
N LEU A 138 6.53 -3.01 7.90
CA LEU A 138 7.29 -3.19 9.14
C LEU A 138 6.76 -4.37 9.96
N PRO A 139 7.63 -5.08 10.73
CA PRO A 139 7.22 -6.26 11.51
C PRO A 139 6.05 -5.99 12.47
N ASP A 140 6.05 -4.84 13.15
CA ASP A 140 4.97 -4.45 14.08
C ASP A 140 3.64 -4.32 13.35
N GLN A 141 3.65 -3.70 12.16
CA GLN A 141 2.46 -3.56 11.33
C GLN A 141 2.00 -4.93 10.82
N ALA A 142 2.92 -5.79 10.38
CA ALA A 142 2.58 -7.15 9.96
C ALA A 142 1.89 -7.93 11.10
N LYS A 143 2.38 -7.81 12.33
CA LYS A 143 1.80 -8.46 13.53
C LYS A 143 0.38 -7.97 13.81
N ILE A 144 0.11 -6.68 13.65
CA ILE A 144 -1.23 -6.10 13.80
C ILE A 144 -2.17 -6.62 12.71
N LEU A 145 -1.72 -6.58 11.45
CA LEU A 145 -2.52 -6.98 10.28
C LEU A 145 -2.90 -8.46 10.29
N LEU A 146 -1.93 -9.32 10.67
CA LEU A 146 -2.15 -10.76 10.82
C LEU A 146 -2.95 -11.11 12.08
N GLY A 147 -2.86 -10.31 13.14
CA GLY A 147 -3.65 -10.48 14.37
C GLY A 147 -3.74 -11.94 14.85
N LYS A 148 -4.97 -12.47 14.93
CA LYS A 148 -5.23 -13.85 15.35
C LYS A 148 -5.01 -14.89 14.24
N THR A 149 -4.98 -14.47 12.98
CA THR A 149 -4.79 -15.34 11.81
C THR A 149 -3.32 -15.62 11.51
N ALA A 150 -2.40 -14.96 12.23
CA ALA A 150 -0.97 -15.25 12.19
C ALA A 150 -0.68 -16.74 12.45
N ARG A 151 0.05 -17.38 11.53
CA ARG A 151 0.50 -18.77 11.68
C ARG A 151 1.61 -18.85 12.71
N TRP A 152 1.89 -20.06 13.20
CA TRP A 152 2.97 -20.27 14.16
C TRP A 152 4.33 -19.74 13.66
N ILE A 153 4.64 -19.94 12.38
CA ILE A 153 5.88 -19.41 11.79
C ILE A 153 5.88 -17.88 11.73
N ASP A 154 4.75 -17.25 11.44
CA ASP A 154 4.66 -15.79 11.42
C ASP A 154 4.89 -15.23 12.82
N LYS A 155 4.34 -15.88 13.86
CA LYS A 155 4.58 -15.53 15.27
C LYS A 155 6.05 -15.73 15.68
N PHE A 156 6.71 -16.74 15.12
CA PHE A 156 8.13 -17.01 15.37
C PHE A 156 9.06 -16.02 14.65
N VAL A 157 8.68 -15.52 13.47
CA VAL A 157 9.49 -14.53 12.74
C VAL A 157 9.25 -13.12 13.26
N LEU A 158 8.00 -12.79 13.61
CA LEU A 158 7.58 -11.46 14.10
C LEU A 158 7.63 -11.36 15.64
N CYS A 159 8.53 -12.11 16.29
CA CYS A 159 8.67 -12.23 17.75
C CYS A 159 8.51 -10.89 18.47
#